data_AF-A0A3T0SWC1-F1
#
_entry.id   AF-A0A3T0SWC1-F1
#
_cell.length_a   1.000
_cell.length_b   1.000
_cell.length_c   1.000
_cell.angle_alpha   90.00
_cell.angle_beta   90.00
_cell.angle_gamma   90.00
#
_symmetry.space_group_name_H-M   'P 1'
#
loop_
_entity.id
_entity.type
_entity.pdbx_description
1 polymer ?
#
loop_
_entity_poly.entity_id
_entity_poly.type
_entity_poly.pdbx_seq_one_letter_code
_entity_poly.pdbx_strand_id
1 'polypeptide(L)'
;MATTARDTPSSPTPVQIRRWRRYLADELAEAASYRDLAERRSGEEREILLALAAAEGRHEEHWRELLGPAAEPQPRPDLRTRLLGFLTRQFGSVFVLALIQRAEARSPYADDDDATEAMAADERIHGEVVRGLAERGRNRLSGTFRAAVFGANDGLVSNLALVLGVGASGVGTGVVLFTGIAGLLAGALSMGAGEFVSVRSQRELLSASSPDLDTNHVVPDLDVDANELSLVYRARGLSQEDADARAARVFAGLRGGAAPTSPITIGGVKADPSVDEYESIGTGMGAALSSFCFFASGAIIPVLPYLLGMSGLAAVVLASVLVGLALLATGAIVGLLSGAPPLARALRQLGIGYGAALVTYLLGLLFGASGV
;
A
#
# COMPACT_ATOMS: atom_id res chain seq x y z
N MET A 1 -31.34 47.07 -37.14
CA MET A 1 -30.30 46.03 -37.26
C MET A 1 -29.01 46.59 -36.70
N ALA A 2 -28.71 46.30 -35.43
CA ALA A 2 -27.44 46.64 -34.80
C ALA A 2 -26.63 45.36 -34.71
N THR A 3 -25.60 45.25 -35.55
CA THR A 3 -24.67 44.12 -35.59
C THR A 3 -23.73 44.27 -34.41
N THR A 4 -23.87 43.42 -33.39
CA THR A 4 -22.92 43.29 -32.28
C THR A 4 -21.56 42.88 -32.85
N ALA A 5 -20.58 43.78 -32.74
CA ALA A 5 -19.18 43.49 -33.02
C ALA A 5 -18.75 42.32 -32.12
N ARG A 6 -18.23 41.25 -32.73
CA ARG A 6 -17.52 40.21 -31.99
C ARG A 6 -16.21 40.82 -31.51
N ASP A 7 -16.04 40.89 -30.19
CA ASP A 7 -14.78 41.26 -29.55
C ASP A 7 -13.64 40.40 -30.12
N THR A 8 -12.58 41.06 -30.54
CA THR A 8 -11.32 40.40 -30.92
C THR A 8 -10.66 39.92 -29.63
N PRO A 9 -10.18 38.66 -29.51
CA PRO A 9 -9.51 38.24 -28.29
C PRO A 9 -8.29 39.13 -28.04
N SER A 10 -8.31 39.86 -26.92
CA SER A 10 -7.19 40.69 -26.47
C SER A 10 -5.94 39.82 -26.34
N SER A 11 -4.79 40.31 -26.84
CA SER A 11 -3.53 39.61 -26.71
C SER A 11 -3.25 39.25 -25.24
N PRO A 12 -2.77 38.03 -24.96
CA PRO A 12 -2.65 37.55 -23.58
C PRO A 12 -1.65 38.36 -22.77
N THR A 13 -1.99 38.59 -21.50
CA THR A 13 -1.12 39.36 -20.60
C THR A 13 0.15 38.57 -20.23
N PRO A 14 1.26 39.24 -19.83
CA PRO A 14 2.45 38.55 -19.37
C PRO A 14 2.23 37.63 -18.16
N VAL A 15 1.21 37.91 -17.34
CA VAL A 15 0.81 37.07 -16.21
C VAL A 15 0.14 35.79 -16.71
N GLN A 16 -0.80 35.90 -17.65
CA GLN A 16 -1.44 34.76 -18.31
C GLN A 16 -0.41 33.88 -19.03
N ILE A 17 0.49 34.47 -19.83
CA ILE A 17 1.54 33.72 -20.53
C ILE A 17 2.41 32.92 -19.55
N ARG A 18 2.83 33.52 -18.43
CA ARG A 18 3.63 32.79 -17.41
C ARG A 18 2.85 31.65 -16.77
N ARG A 19 1.56 31.85 -16.52
CA ARG A 19 0.66 30.85 -15.94
C ARG A 19 0.43 29.69 -16.92
N TRP A 20 0.00 29.96 -18.14
CA TRP A 20 -0.25 28.95 -19.16
C TRP A 20 1.02 28.18 -19.54
N ARG A 21 2.20 28.83 -19.56
CA ARG A 21 3.48 28.11 -19.74
C ARG A 21 3.79 27.13 -18.60
N ARG A 22 3.29 27.38 -17.39
CA ARG A 22 3.42 26.43 -16.28
C ARG A 22 2.48 25.25 -16.48
N TYR A 23 1.21 25.51 -16.78
CA TYR A 23 0.23 24.46 -17.09
C TYR A 23 0.71 23.59 -18.24
N LEU A 24 1.15 24.18 -19.34
CA LEU A 24 1.74 23.45 -20.46
C LEU A 24 2.93 22.55 -20.02
N ALA A 25 3.78 23.01 -19.10
CA ALA A 25 4.89 22.21 -18.60
C ALA A 25 4.44 21.04 -17.71
N ASP A 26 3.37 21.24 -16.93
CA ASP A 26 2.79 20.24 -16.05
C ASP A 26 2.06 19.16 -16.89
N GLU A 27 1.22 19.54 -17.87
CA GLU A 27 0.56 18.63 -18.82
C GLU A 27 1.56 17.72 -19.55
N LEU A 28 2.64 18.32 -20.07
CA LEU A 28 3.70 17.58 -20.74
C LEU A 28 4.38 16.56 -19.83
N ALA A 29 4.56 16.89 -18.55
CA ALA A 29 5.21 16.03 -17.58
C ALA A 29 4.29 14.92 -17.08
N GLU A 30 3.00 15.18 -16.96
CA GLU A 30 1.97 14.20 -16.58
C GLU A 30 1.75 13.20 -17.71
N ALA A 31 1.57 13.67 -18.95
CA ALA A 31 1.51 12.82 -20.14
C ALA A 31 2.73 11.90 -20.28
N ALA A 32 3.94 12.41 -20.00
CA ALA A 32 5.16 11.61 -19.97
C ALA A 32 5.14 10.57 -18.84
N SER A 33 4.74 10.97 -17.63
CA SER A 33 4.67 10.07 -16.47
C SER A 33 3.67 8.92 -16.70
N TYR A 34 2.51 9.19 -17.31
CA TYR A 34 1.54 8.15 -17.64
C TYR A 34 2.07 7.17 -18.69
N ARG A 35 2.76 7.66 -19.72
CA ARG A 35 3.43 6.79 -20.71
C ARG A 35 4.51 5.92 -20.06
N ASP A 36 5.37 6.50 -19.23
CA ASP A 36 6.43 5.78 -18.51
C ASP A 36 5.85 4.68 -17.59
N LEU A 37 4.70 4.94 -16.95
CA LEU A 37 4.00 3.93 -16.16
C LEU A 37 3.38 2.84 -17.04
N ALA A 38 2.78 3.21 -18.17
CA ALA A 38 2.12 2.30 -19.09
C ALA A 38 3.10 1.27 -19.69
N GLU A 39 4.36 1.66 -19.94
CA GLU A 39 5.42 0.75 -20.42
C GLU A 39 5.68 -0.43 -19.47
N ARG A 40 5.38 -0.28 -18.18
CA ARG A 40 5.63 -1.27 -17.11
C ARG A 40 4.36 -2.01 -16.68
N ARG A 41 3.24 -1.81 -17.38
CA ARG A 41 1.93 -2.42 -17.09
C ARG A 41 1.43 -3.20 -18.30
N SER A 42 0.45 -4.05 -18.09
CA SER A 42 -0.19 -4.86 -19.13
C SER A 42 -1.71 -4.87 -18.94
N GLY A 43 -2.43 -5.25 -20.00
CA GLY A 43 -3.89 -5.32 -20.01
C GLY A 43 -4.55 -3.95 -19.72
N GLU A 44 -5.67 -4.01 -18.99
CA GLU A 44 -6.53 -2.85 -18.70
C GLU A 44 -5.77 -1.69 -18.02
N GLU A 45 -4.85 -1.96 -17.09
CA GLU A 45 -4.09 -0.90 -16.41
C GLU A 45 -3.22 -0.07 -17.37
N ARG A 46 -2.63 -0.74 -18.38
CA ARG A 46 -1.84 -0.05 -19.41
C ARG A 46 -2.74 0.80 -20.30
N GLU A 47 -3.90 0.28 -20.68
CA GLU A 47 -4.86 0.99 -21.53
C GLU A 47 -5.39 2.25 -20.83
N ILE A 48 -5.72 2.16 -19.54
CA ILE A 48 -6.15 3.31 -18.74
C ILE A 48 -5.04 4.37 -18.67
N LEU A 49 -3.79 3.98 -18.39
CA LEU A 49 -2.67 4.93 -18.32
C LEU A 49 -2.40 5.61 -19.67
N LEU A 50 -2.51 4.89 -20.79
CA LEU A 50 -2.39 5.49 -22.12
C LEU A 50 -3.55 6.43 -22.45
N ALA A 51 -4.77 6.11 -21.99
CA ALA A 51 -5.93 6.99 -22.13
C ALA A 51 -5.76 8.29 -21.35
N LEU A 52 -5.23 8.23 -20.11
CA LEU A 52 -4.87 9.42 -19.33
C LEU A 52 -3.80 10.25 -20.04
N ALA A 53 -2.74 9.61 -20.54
CA ALA A 53 -1.70 10.31 -21.30
C ALA A 53 -2.24 11.02 -22.56
N ALA A 54 -3.24 10.42 -23.23
CA ALA A 54 -3.89 11.02 -24.38
C ALA A 54 -4.83 12.18 -23.99
N ALA A 55 -5.40 12.14 -22.79
CA ALA A 55 -6.20 13.24 -22.25
C ALA A 55 -5.35 14.47 -21.95
N GLU A 56 -4.20 14.31 -21.29
CA GLU A 56 -3.25 15.42 -21.09
C GLU A 56 -2.73 15.99 -22.41
N GLY A 57 -2.65 15.17 -23.47
CA GLY A 57 -2.35 15.67 -24.82
C GLY A 57 -3.39 16.66 -25.36
N ARG A 58 -4.66 16.52 -25.00
CA ARG A 58 -5.71 17.49 -25.37
C ARG A 58 -5.59 18.78 -24.56
N HIS A 59 -5.24 18.67 -23.29
CA HIS A 59 -4.96 19.82 -22.43
C HIS A 59 -3.73 20.60 -22.93
N GLU A 60 -2.68 19.88 -23.33
CA GLU A 60 -1.50 20.44 -23.99
C GLU A 60 -1.88 21.28 -25.22
N GLU A 61 -2.75 20.75 -26.08
CA GLU A 61 -3.21 21.44 -27.29
C GLU A 61 -3.95 22.74 -26.97
N HIS A 62 -4.88 22.72 -25.99
CA HIS A 62 -5.58 23.92 -25.50
C HIS A 62 -4.60 25.02 -25.04
N TRP A 63 -3.61 24.67 -24.23
CA TRP A 63 -2.63 25.67 -23.75
C TRP A 63 -1.72 26.18 -24.87
N ARG A 64 -1.37 25.34 -25.84
CA ARG A 64 -0.60 25.76 -27.02
C ARG A 64 -1.37 26.73 -27.89
N GLU A 65 -2.68 26.50 -28.08
CA GLU A 65 -3.55 27.42 -28.83
C GLU A 65 -3.61 28.79 -28.16
N LEU A 66 -3.80 28.85 -26.84
CA LEU A 66 -3.81 30.10 -26.08
C LEU A 66 -2.44 30.81 -26.09
N LEU A 67 -1.34 30.07 -26.02
CA LEU A 67 0.02 30.63 -26.00
C LEU A 67 0.52 31.08 -27.38
N GLY A 68 0.07 30.43 -28.46
CA GLY A 68 0.55 30.69 -29.81
C GLY A 68 2.09 30.65 -29.88
N PRO A 69 2.76 31.67 -30.44
CA PRO A 69 4.23 31.73 -30.51
C PRO A 69 4.93 31.68 -29.15
N ALA A 70 4.25 32.10 -28.07
CA ALA A 70 4.80 32.10 -26.72
C ALA A 70 4.85 30.70 -26.09
N ALA A 71 4.38 29.65 -26.78
CA ALA A 71 4.57 28.26 -26.39
C ALA A 71 6.05 27.84 -26.51
N GLU A 72 6.79 28.45 -27.44
CA GLU A 72 8.19 28.14 -27.69
C GLU A 72 9.15 29.12 -26.95
N PRO A 73 10.28 28.64 -26.43
CA PRO A 73 10.68 27.24 -26.34
C PRO A 73 9.81 26.47 -25.33
N GLN A 74 9.65 25.16 -25.54
CA GLN A 74 8.93 24.27 -24.64
C GLN A 74 9.28 24.54 -23.16
N PRO A 75 8.30 24.82 -22.30
CA PRO A 75 8.56 25.16 -20.91
C PRO A 75 9.05 23.93 -20.14
N ARG A 76 9.87 24.16 -19.11
CA ARG A 76 10.39 23.10 -18.26
C ARG A 76 9.55 23.00 -16.99
N PRO A 77 9.15 21.79 -16.57
CA PRO A 77 8.42 21.60 -15.33
C PRO A 77 9.28 21.99 -14.12
N ASP A 78 8.61 22.28 -13.00
CA ASP A 78 9.28 22.63 -11.76
C ASP A 78 10.13 21.46 -11.20
N LEU A 79 10.93 21.74 -10.17
CA LEU A 79 11.83 20.72 -9.60
C LEU A 79 11.06 19.50 -9.05
N ARG A 80 9.87 19.73 -8.49
CA ARG A 80 9.04 18.68 -7.88
C ARG A 80 8.50 17.73 -8.96
N THR A 81 7.93 18.28 -10.03
CA THR A 81 7.41 17.53 -11.17
C THR A 81 8.54 16.79 -11.90
N ARG A 82 9.73 17.39 -12.01
CA ARG A 82 10.92 16.69 -12.54
C ARG A 82 11.37 15.52 -11.68
N LEU A 83 11.35 15.69 -10.35
CA LEU A 83 11.66 14.61 -9.41
C LEU A 83 10.64 13.48 -9.53
N LEU A 84 9.35 13.81 -9.62
CA LEU A 84 8.29 12.82 -9.85
C LEU A 84 8.53 12.05 -11.14
N GLY A 85 8.75 12.71 -12.27
CA GLY A 85 9.04 12.04 -13.54
C GLY A 85 10.30 11.16 -13.48
N PHE A 86 11.34 11.56 -12.75
CA PHE A 86 12.50 10.70 -12.50
C PHE A 86 12.12 9.43 -11.70
N LEU A 87 11.34 9.59 -10.62
CA LEU A 87 10.88 8.45 -9.82
C LEU A 87 9.98 7.52 -10.64
N THR A 88 9.13 8.07 -11.51
CA THR A 88 8.31 7.31 -12.46
C THR A 88 9.17 6.45 -13.37
N ARG A 89 10.14 7.07 -14.05
CA ARG A 89 11.03 6.37 -14.98
C ARG A 89 11.90 5.32 -14.34
N GLN A 90 12.30 5.50 -13.08
CA GLN A 90 13.18 4.56 -12.41
C GLN A 90 12.40 3.43 -11.73
N PHE A 91 11.37 3.77 -10.96
CA PHE A 91 10.70 2.84 -10.05
C PHE A 91 9.35 2.33 -10.59
N GLY A 92 8.60 3.12 -11.37
CA GLY A 92 7.35 2.68 -12.01
C GLY A 92 6.34 2.00 -11.07
N SER A 93 6.33 2.40 -9.81
CA SER A 93 5.71 1.65 -8.72
C SER A 93 4.38 2.29 -8.29
N VAL A 94 3.57 1.53 -7.54
CA VAL A 94 2.32 2.03 -6.92
C VAL A 94 2.57 3.30 -6.10
N PHE A 95 3.78 3.45 -5.54
CA PHE A 95 4.20 4.65 -4.80
C PHE A 95 4.27 5.91 -5.66
N VAL A 96 4.69 5.77 -6.93
CA VAL A 96 4.74 6.89 -7.87
C VAL A 96 3.33 7.33 -8.22
N LEU A 97 2.42 6.39 -8.44
CA LEU A 97 1.03 6.69 -8.76
C LEU A 97 0.33 7.42 -7.60
N ALA A 98 0.58 7.01 -6.35
CA ALA A 98 0.09 7.72 -5.17
C ALA A 98 0.66 9.15 -5.03
N LEU A 99 1.89 9.37 -5.51
CA LEU A 99 2.48 10.72 -5.54
C LEU A 99 1.86 11.60 -6.63
N ILE A 100 1.54 11.02 -7.79
CA ILE A 100 0.82 11.69 -8.90
C ILE A 100 -0.59 12.07 -8.44
N GLN A 101 -1.33 11.15 -7.82
CA GLN A 101 -2.65 11.44 -7.23
C GLN A 101 -2.64 12.68 -6.32
N ARG A 102 -1.59 12.82 -5.51
CA ARG A 102 -1.43 13.95 -4.58
C ARG A 102 -1.02 15.25 -5.30
N ALA A 103 -0.47 15.16 -6.51
CA ALA A 103 -0.22 16.31 -7.38
C ALA A 103 -1.52 16.77 -8.06
N GLU A 104 -2.26 15.85 -8.70
CA GLU A 104 -3.55 16.11 -9.37
C GLU A 104 -4.60 16.73 -8.43
N ALA A 105 -4.68 16.24 -7.18
CA ALA A 105 -5.60 16.79 -6.18
C ALA A 105 -5.36 18.27 -5.82
N ARG A 106 -4.32 18.91 -6.38
CA ARG A 106 -4.01 20.33 -6.21
C ARG A 106 -4.09 21.11 -7.52
N SER A 107 -4.67 20.55 -8.58
CA SER A 107 -4.82 21.24 -9.86
C SER A 107 -5.71 22.49 -9.70
N PRO A 108 -5.26 23.67 -10.18
CA PRO A 108 -5.99 24.93 -10.04
C PRO A 108 -7.09 25.13 -11.08
N TYR A 109 -7.35 24.17 -11.99
CA TYR A 109 -8.28 24.35 -13.12
C TYR A 109 -9.73 24.61 -12.73
N ALA A 110 -10.16 24.16 -11.54
CA ALA A 110 -11.50 24.45 -11.05
C ALA A 110 -11.75 25.95 -10.78
N ASP A 111 -10.67 26.72 -10.54
CA ASP A 111 -10.71 28.14 -10.16
C ASP A 111 -10.06 29.05 -11.23
N ASP A 112 -9.76 28.52 -12.44
CA ASP A 112 -9.09 29.27 -13.51
C ASP A 112 -10.02 29.59 -14.68
N ASP A 113 -10.26 30.88 -14.91
CA ASP A 113 -11.14 31.38 -15.98
C ASP A 113 -10.67 31.00 -17.41
N ASP A 114 -9.39 30.68 -17.60
CA ASP A 114 -8.83 30.30 -18.91
C ASP A 114 -8.86 28.78 -19.16
N ALA A 115 -9.25 27.98 -18.15
CA ALA A 115 -9.46 26.55 -18.29
C ALA A 115 -10.91 26.27 -18.73
N THR A 116 -11.10 25.31 -19.65
CA THR A 116 -12.46 24.96 -20.07
C THR A 116 -13.18 24.14 -18.98
N GLU A 117 -14.51 24.22 -18.93
CA GLU A 117 -15.31 23.37 -18.04
C GLU A 117 -15.05 21.88 -18.28
N ALA A 118 -14.76 21.50 -19.53
CA ALA A 118 -14.40 20.14 -19.89
C ALA A 118 -13.06 19.71 -19.27
N MET A 119 -12.02 20.55 -19.32
CA MET A 119 -10.73 20.28 -18.68
C MET A 119 -10.86 20.17 -17.16
N ALA A 120 -11.64 21.05 -16.53
CA ALA A 120 -11.89 20.99 -15.09
C ALA A 120 -12.66 19.72 -14.69
N ALA A 121 -13.51 19.19 -15.56
CA ALA A 121 -14.20 17.91 -15.36
C ALA A 121 -13.27 16.72 -15.59
N ASP A 122 -12.50 16.72 -16.68
CA ASP A 122 -11.51 15.69 -17.02
C ASP A 122 -10.52 15.51 -15.86
N GLU A 123 -9.97 16.60 -15.31
CA GLU A 123 -9.02 16.56 -14.17
C GLU A 123 -9.60 15.91 -12.90
N ARG A 124 -10.88 16.15 -12.60
CA ARG A 124 -11.54 15.50 -11.46
C ARG A 124 -11.66 13.99 -11.68
N ILE A 125 -11.97 13.59 -12.90
CA ILE A 125 -12.07 12.18 -13.27
C ILE A 125 -10.67 11.54 -13.32
N HIS A 126 -9.64 12.24 -13.79
CA HIS A 126 -8.25 11.78 -13.78
C HIS A 126 -7.83 11.43 -12.35
N GLY A 127 -8.04 12.34 -11.40
CA GLY A 127 -7.75 12.11 -9.99
C GLY A 127 -8.47 10.88 -9.40
N GLU A 128 -9.72 10.62 -9.79
CA GLU A 128 -10.47 9.43 -9.36
C GLU A 128 -9.97 8.14 -10.02
N VAL A 129 -9.62 8.17 -11.31
CA VAL A 129 -9.04 7.03 -12.03
C VAL A 129 -7.68 6.66 -11.44
N VAL A 130 -6.82 7.65 -11.22
CA VAL A 130 -5.50 7.47 -10.59
C VAL A 130 -5.65 6.96 -9.17
N ARG A 131 -6.62 7.47 -8.40
CA ARG A 131 -6.96 6.95 -7.07
C ARG A 131 -7.38 5.48 -7.13
N GLY A 132 -8.23 5.10 -8.07
CA GLY A 132 -8.69 3.71 -8.26
C GLY A 132 -7.55 2.75 -8.67
N LEU A 133 -6.65 3.21 -9.55
CA LEU A 133 -5.44 2.44 -9.91
C LEU A 133 -4.48 2.31 -8.72
N ALA A 134 -4.29 3.37 -7.93
CA ALA A 134 -3.48 3.33 -6.72
C ALA A 134 -4.08 2.42 -5.65
N GLU A 135 -5.41 2.45 -5.46
CA GLU A 135 -6.14 1.54 -4.57
C GLU A 135 -5.97 0.07 -4.98
N ARG A 136 -6.14 -0.26 -6.26
CA ARG A 136 -5.88 -1.61 -6.78
C ARG A 136 -4.44 -2.05 -6.53
N GLY A 137 -3.47 -1.18 -6.81
CA GLY A 137 -2.06 -1.43 -6.54
C GLY A 137 -1.75 -1.65 -5.06
N ARG A 138 -2.38 -0.87 -4.16
CA ARG A 138 -2.23 -1.02 -2.71
C ARG A 138 -2.84 -2.32 -2.22
N ASN A 139 -4.02 -2.70 -2.70
CA ASN A 139 -4.69 -3.93 -2.29
C ASN A 139 -3.81 -5.15 -2.62
N ARG A 140 -3.18 -5.19 -3.81
CA ARG A 140 -2.21 -6.24 -4.17
C ARG A 140 -0.99 -6.28 -3.24
N LEU A 141 -0.55 -5.14 -2.70
CA LEU A 141 0.61 -5.06 -1.80
C LEU A 141 0.24 -5.24 -0.32
N SER A 142 -1.02 -5.06 0.07
CA SER A 142 -1.42 -4.74 1.44
C SER A 142 -1.13 -5.81 2.48
N GLY A 143 -1.22 -7.10 2.14
CA GLY A 143 -0.96 -8.19 3.09
C GLY A 143 0.52 -8.28 3.46
N THR A 144 1.35 -8.61 2.48
CA THR A 144 2.79 -8.86 2.67
C THR A 144 3.57 -7.60 3.03
N PHE A 145 3.25 -6.45 2.41
CA PHE A 145 3.98 -5.21 2.68
C PHE A 145 3.74 -4.70 4.09
N ARG A 146 2.48 -4.78 4.56
CA ARG A 146 2.12 -4.35 5.91
C ARG A 146 2.86 -5.20 6.94
N ALA A 147 2.85 -6.53 6.78
CA ALA A 147 3.60 -7.44 7.64
C ALA A 147 5.11 -7.16 7.62
N ALA A 148 5.69 -6.91 6.44
CA ALA A 148 7.10 -6.59 6.27
C ALA A 148 7.52 -5.32 7.02
N VAL A 149 6.78 -4.22 6.84
CA VAL A 149 7.09 -2.95 7.50
C VAL A 149 6.85 -3.05 9.00
N PHE A 150 5.82 -3.76 9.45
CA PHE A 150 5.63 -3.99 10.88
C PHE A 150 6.77 -4.80 11.48
N GLY A 151 7.22 -5.88 10.84
CA GLY A 151 8.34 -6.68 11.33
C GLY A 151 9.63 -5.87 11.42
N ALA A 152 10.00 -5.16 10.37
CA ALA A 152 11.19 -4.30 10.38
C ALA A 152 11.11 -3.22 11.46
N ASN A 153 9.97 -2.55 11.60
CA ASN A 153 9.78 -1.54 12.63
C ASN A 153 9.80 -2.11 14.05
N ASP A 154 9.22 -3.29 14.27
CA ASP A 154 9.24 -3.95 15.56
C ASP A 154 10.68 -4.32 15.96
N GLY A 155 11.46 -4.88 15.02
CA GLY A 155 12.89 -5.15 15.22
C GLY A 155 13.70 -3.88 15.52
N LEU A 156 13.47 -2.78 14.78
CA LEU A 156 14.13 -1.49 15.02
C LEU A 156 13.88 -0.98 16.43
N VAL A 157 12.61 -0.92 16.84
CA VAL A 157 12.21 -0.31 18.11
C VAL A 157 12.58 -1.20 19.29
N SER A 158 12.23 -2.48 19.24
CA SER A 158 12.47 -3.41 20.35
C SER A 158 13.97 -3.58 20.62
N ASN A 159 14.79 -3.75 19.57
CA ASN A 159 16.21 -4.00 19.78
C ASN A 159 17.01 -2.73 20.09
N LEU A 160 16.59 -1.55 19.58
CA LEU A 160 17.15 -0.27 20.03
C LEU A 160 16.86 -0.06 21.53
N ALA A 161 15.60 -0.27 21.94
CA ALA A 161 15.20 -0.12 23.33
C ALA A 161 15.98 -1.07 24.25
N LEU A 162 16.18 -2.32 23.83
CA LEU A 162 16.97 -3.30 24.57
C LEU A 162 18.44 -2.89 24.72
N VAL A 163 19.10 -2.54 23.61
CA VAL A 163 20.51 -2.14 23.58
C VAL A 163 20.75 -0.87 24.39
N LEU A 164 19.85 0.12 24.29
CA LEU A 164 19.96 1.35 25.08
C LEU A 164 19.67 1.12 26.56
N GLY A 165 18.68 0.29 26.90
CA GLY A 165 18.38 -0.05 28.29
C GLY A 165 19.53 -0.78 28.97
N VAL A 166 20.07 -1.81 28.33
CA VAL A 166 21.24 -2.53 28.86
C VAL A 166 22.49 -1.65 28.86
N GLY A 167 22.72 -0.87 27.80
CA GLY A 167 23.85 0.08 27.77
C GLY A 167 23.79 1.12 28.89
N ALA A 168 22.60 1.56 29.29
CA ALA A 168 22.41 2.54 30.34
C ALA A 168 22.73 2.03 31.76
N SER A 169 22.72 0.71 31.99
CA SER A 169 23.10 0.14 33.29
C SER A 169 24.60 0.17 33.55
N GLY A 170 25.41 0.53 32.55
CA GLY A 170 26.87 0.64 32.68
C GLY A 170 27.62 -0.67 32.48
N VAL A 171 26.96 -1.72 32.01
CA VAL A 171 27.63 -2.99 31.67
C VAL A 171 28.60 -2.83 30.49
N GLY A 172 29.57 -3.74 30.39
CA GLY A 172 30.57 -3.71 29.33
C GLY A 172 29.97 -3.88 27.93
N THR A 173 30.62 -3.28 26.93
CA THR A 173 30.23 -3.33 25.50
C THR A 173 29.95 -4.73 24.98
N GLY A 174 30.71 -5.73 25.43
CA GLY A 174 30.49 -7.13 25.04
C GLY A 174 29.15 -7.70 25.52
N VAL A 175 28.68 -7.28 26.69
CA VAL A 175 27.35 -7.64 27.22
C VAL A 175 26.28 -6.97 26.38
N VAL A 176 26.41 -5.67 26.09
CA VAL A 176 25.48 -4.93 25.23
C VAL A 176 25.34 -5.57 23.84
N LEU A 177 26.46 -5.93 23.23
CA LEU A 177 26.49 -6.61 21.92
C LEU A 177 25.80 -7.99 22.00
N PHE A 178 26.14 -8.80 22.99
CA PHE A 178 25.52 -10.11 23.19
C PHE A 178 24.01 -9.98 23.40
N THR A 179 23.56 -9.04 24.24
CA THR A 179 22.14 -8.74 24.46
C THR A 179 21.46 -8.32 23.16
N GLY A 180 22.07 -7.45 22.36
CA GLY A 180 21.51 -7.02 21.07
C GLY A 180 21.37 -8.16 20.06
N ILE A 181 22.35 -9.08 19.98
CA ILE A 181 22.28 -10.27 19.11
C ILE A 181 21.25 -11.27 19.63
N ALA A 182 21.23 -11.52 20.94
CA ALA A 182 20.27 -12.42 21.56
C ALA A 182 18.83 -11.90 21.41
N GLY A 183 18.61 -10.59 21.62
CA GLY A 183 17.33 -9.93 21.41
C GLY A 183 16.86 -9.97 19.96
N LEU A 184 17.78 -9.76 19.01
CA LEU A 184 17.50 -9.93 17.58
C LEU A 184 17.03 -11.34 17.27
N LEU A 185 17.79 -12.37 17.67
CA LEU A 185 17.45 -13.77 17.36
C LEU A 185 16.17 -14.21 18.06
N ALA A 186 16.03 -13.90 19.36
CA ALA A 186 14.83 -14.24 20.13
C ALA A 186 13.58 -13.58 19.55
N GLY A 187 13.66 -12.28 19.24
CA GLY A 187 12.56 -11.54 18.63
C GLY A 187 12.21 -12.05 17.22
N ALA A 188 13.20 -12.29 16.37
CA ALA A 188 12.97 -12.80 15.01
C ALA A 188 12.35 -14.19 15.02
N LEU A 189 12.83 -15.11 15.87
CA LEU A 189 12.27 -16.45 16.04
C LEU A 189 10.84 -16.39 16.59
N SER A 190 10.59 -15.54 17.60
CA SER A 190 9.26 -15.35 18.16
C SER A 190 8.28 -14.81 17.12
N MET A 191 8.70 -13.82 16.33
CA MET A 191 7.86 -13.25 15.27
C MET A 191 7.57 -14.28 14.17
N GLY A 192 8.60 -15.02 13.72
CA GLY A 192 8.42 -16.08 12.73
C GLY A 192 7.51 -17.21 13.22
N ALA A 193 7.68 -17.67 14.46
CA ALA A 193 6.82 -18.68 15.06
C ALA A 193 5.38 -18.18 15.23
N GLY A 194 5.19 -16.93 15.66
CA GLY A 194 3.88 -16.30 15.78
C GLY A 194 3.14 -16.24 14.44
N GLU A 195 3.84 -15.87 13.37
CA GLU A 195 3.26 -15.83 12.02
C GLU A 195 2.93 -17.23 11.49
N PHE A 196 3.79 -18.22 11.72
CA PHE A 196 3.52 -19.63 11.38
C PHE A 196 2.21 -20.12 12.03
N VAL A 197 2.08 -19.90 13.34
CA VAL A 197 0.91 -20.32 14.12
C VAL A 197 -0.34 -19.57 13.66
N SER A 198 -0.22 -18.26 13.41
CA SER A 198 -1.31 -17.42 12.89
C SER A 198 -1.85 -17.96 11.55
N VAL A 199 -0.97 -18.18 10.58
CA VAL A 199 -1.35 -18.70 9.25
C VAL A 199 -1.96 -20.10 9.36
N ARG A 200 -1.37 -20.96 10.18
CA ARG A 200 -1.87 -22.33 10.37
C ARG A 200 -3.26 -22.31 11.02
N SER A 201 -3.46 -21.50 12.06
CA SER A 201 -4.75 -21.38 12.74
C SER A 201 -5.82 -20.81 11.81
N GLN A 202 -5.50 -19.80 10.99
CA GLN A 202 -6.42 -19.27 9.97
C GLN A 202 -6.87 -20.36 9.00
N ARG A 203 -5.94 -21.22 8.53
CA ARG A 203 -6.29 -22.37 7.67
C ARG A 203 -7.13 -23.40 8.38
N GLU A 204 -6.82 -23.73 9.63
CA GLU A 204 -7.60 -24.67 10.44
C GLU A 204 -9.04 -24.14 10.61
N LEU A 205 -9.23 -22.84 10.87
CA LEU A 205 -10.55 -22.20 10.96
C LEU A 205 -11.32 -22.21 9.63
N LEU A 206 -10.64 -21.93 8.51
CA LEU A 206 -11.25 -21.98 7.17
C LEU A 206 -11.64 -23.42 6.80
N SER A 207 -10.79 -24.39 7.12
CA SER A 207 -11.06 -25.81 6.88
C SER A 207 -12.25 -26.31 7.70
N ALA A 208 -12.39 -25.85 8.95
CA ALA A 208 -13.53 -26.17 9.80
C ALA A 208 -14.83 -25.52 9.32
N SER A 209 -14.73 -24.41 8.57
CA SER A 209 -15.89 -23.70 8.01
C SER A 209 -16.27 -24.18 6.61
N SER A 210 -15.42 -25.02 6.00
CA SER A 210 -15.64 -25.57 4.66
C SER A 210 -16.62 -26.75 4.74
N PRO A 211 -17.53 -26.92 3.76
CA PRO A 211 -18.40 -28.10 3.70
C PRO A 211 -17.57 -29.37 3.70
N ASP A 212 -17.99 -30.38 4.46
CA ASP A 212 -17.38 -31.70 4.34
C ASP A 212 -17.56 -32.18 2.89
N LEU A 213 -16.47 -32.57 2.23
CA LEU A 213 -16.47 -32.90 0.80
C LEU A 213 -17.37 -34.11 0.50
N ASP A 214 -17.61 -34.93 1.52
CA ASP A 214 -18.54 -36.04 1.51
C ASP A 214 -20.02 -35.60 1.54
N THR A 215 -20.33 -34.37 1.92
CA THR A 215 -21.72 -33.86 1.88
C THR A 215 -22.29 -33.83 0.46
N ASN A 216 -21.43 -33.76 -0.57
CA ASN A 216 -21.90 -33.78 -1.96
C ASN A 216 -22.48 -35.13 -2.39
N HIS A 217 -22.01 -36.24 -1.81
CA HIS A 217 -22.48 -37.57 -2.19
C HIS A 217 -23.87 -37.88 -1.61
N VAL A 218 -24.28 -37.21 -0.52
CA VAL A 218 -25.60 -37.37 0.10
C VAL A 218 -26.65 -36.41 -0.47
N VAL A 219 -26.28 -35.43 -1.30
CA VAL A 219 -27.24 -34.48 -1.90
C VAL A 219 -28.37 -35.17 -2.68
N PRO A 220 -28.13 -36.25 -3.47
CA PRO A 220 -29.21 -36.99 -4.13
C PRO A 220 -30.17 -37.70 -3.17
N ASP A 221 -29.71 -38.00 -1.95
CA ASP A 221 -30.48 -38.70 -0.92
C ASP A 221 -31.27 -37.73 -0.02
N LEU A 222 -31.07 -36.41 -0.17
CA LEU A 222 -31.80 -35.40 0.57
C LEU A 222 -33.28 -35.39 0.19
N ASP A 223 -34.13 -35.31 1.20
CA ASP A 223 -35.57 -35.19 0.98
C ASP A 223 -35.91 -33.75 0.54
N VAL A 224 -36.34 -33.65 -0.73
CA VAL A 224 -36.75 -32.38 -1.36
C VAL A 224 -37.97 -31.78 -0.66
N ASP A 225 -38.88 -32.62 -0.17
CA ASP A 225 -40.10 -32.18 0.51
C ASP A 225 -39.81 -31.75 1.97
N ALA A 226 -38.69 -32.18 2.54
CA ALA A 226 -38.24 -31.82 3.89
C ALA A 226 -37.37 -30.54 3.94
N ASN A 227 -37.10 -29.87 2.81
CA ASN A 227 -36.35 -28.61 2.72
C ASN A 227 -34.93 -28.65 3.33
N GLU A 228 -34.30 -29.82 3.46
CA GLU A 228 -33.02 -29.98 4.17
C GLU A 228 -31.88 -29.17 3.53
N LEU A 229 -31.83 -29.13 2.19
CA LEU A 229 -30.84 -28.33 1.47
C LEU A 229 -31.06 -26.81 1.66
N SER A 230 -32.32 -26.37 1.77
CA SER A 230 -32.65 -24.97 2.11
C SER A 230 -32.23 -24.64 3.55
N LEU A 231 -32.41 -25.58 4.50
CA LEU A 231 -31.95 -25.40 5.88
C LEU A 231 -30.42 -25.27 5.96
N VAL A 232 -29.65 -26.08 5.22
CA VAL A 232 -28.20 -25.90 5.08
C VAL A 232 -27.89 -24.52 4.52
N TYR A 233 -28.68 -24.04 3.55
CA TYR A 233 -28.43 -22.74 2.97
C TYR A 233 -28.70 -21.56 3.91
N ARG A 234 -29.78 -21.65 4.68
CA ARG A 234 -30.13 -20.67 5.72
C ARG A 234 -29.12 -20.69 6.87
N ALA A 235 -28.65 -21.87 7.27
CA ALA A 235 -27.66 -22.02 8.33
C ALA A 235 -26.33 -21.32 8.02
N ARG A 236 -25.99 -21.12 6.74
CA ARG A 236 -24.81 -20.34 6.34
C ARG A 236 -25.13 -18.91 5.89
N GLY A 237 -26.33 -18.42 6.19
CA GLY A 237 -26.65 -16.98 6.13
C GLY A 237 -27.41 -16.51 4.90
N LEU A 238 -27.96 -17.40 4.05
CA LEU A 238 -28.89 -16.97 3.01
C LEU A 238 -30.24 -16.57 3.61
N SER A 239 -30.88 -15.58 2.99
CA SER A 239 -32.30 -15.32 3.23
C SER A 239 -33.12 -16.56 2.88
N GLN A 240 -34.31 -16.71 3.47
CA GLN A 240 -35.16 -17.87 3.19
C GLN A 240 -35.48 -17.98 1.69
N GLU A 241 -35.81 -16.86 1.04
CA GLU A 241 -36.12 -16.81 -0.39
C GLU A 241 -34.93 -17.23 -1.26
N ASP A 242 -33.72 -16.73 -0.96
CA ASP A 242 -32.51 -17.10 -1.70
C ASP A 242 -32.11 -18.56 -1.48
N ALA A 243 -32.28 -19.06 -0.25
CA ALA A 243 -31.98 -20.45 0.10
C ALA A 243 -32.90 -21.43 -0.65
N ASP A 244 -34.20 -21.17 -0.67
CA ASP A 244 -35.19 -21.97 -1.36
C ASP A 244 -34.95 -21.97 -2.89
N ALA A 245 -34.74 -20.78 -3.46
CA ALA A 245 -34.45 -20.62 -4.89
C ALA A 245 -33.17 -21.35 -5.31
N ARG A 246 -32.16 -21.41 -4.43
CA ARG A 246 -30.90 -22.08 -4.70
C ARG A 246 -30.99 -23.59 -4.54
N ALA A 247 -31.70 -24.09 -3.53
CA ALA A 247 -31.98 -25.52 -3.38
C ALA A 247 -32.72 -26.07 -4.61
N ALA A 248 -33.73 -25.35 -5.11
CA ALA A 248 -34.48 -25.73 -6.31
C ALA A 248 -33.58 -25.87 -7.56
N ARG A 249 -32.62 -24.97 -7.76
CA ARG A 249 -31.67 -25.03 -8.90
C ARG A 249 -30.77 -26.27 -8.84
N VAL A 250 -30.29 -26.62 -7.64
CA VAL A 250 -29.43 -27.80 -7.45
C VAL A 250 -30.21 -29.08 -7.75
N PHE A 251 -31.44 -29.22 -7.23
CA PHE A 251 -32.28 -30.38 -7.53
C PHE A 251 -32.69 -30.47 -9.00
N ALA A 252 -32.95 -29.35 -9.67
CA ALA A 252 -33.23 -29.32 -11.09
C ALA A 252 -32.03 -29.82 -11.94
N GLY A 253 -30.80 -29.45 -11.55
CA GLY A 253 -29.58 -29.91 -12.20
C GLY A 253 -29.35 -31.43 -12.06
N LEU A 254 -29.60 -31.99 -10.87
CA LEU A 254 -29.49 -33.43 -10.61
C LEU A 254 -30.50 -34.25 -11.43
N ARG A 255 -31.76 -33.78 -11.53
CA ARG A 255 -32.79 -34.43 -12.38
C ARG A 255 -32.44 -34.40 -13.87
N GLY A 256 -31.64 -33.43 -14.30
CA GLY A 256 -31.15 -33.29 -15.68
C GLY A 256 -29.89 -34.09 -16.01
N GLY A 257 -29.35 -34.89 -15.08
CA GLY A 257 -28.15 -35.70 -15.31
C GLY A 257 -26.83 -34.92 -15.29
N ALA A 258 -26.84 -33.66 -14.83
CA ALA A 258 -25.61 -32.92 -14.60
C ALA A 258 -24.87 -33.53 -13.40
N ALA A 259 -23.59 -33.85 -13.55
CA ALA A 259 -22.75 -34.21 -12.41
C ALA A 259 -22.79 -33.06 -11.39
N PRO A 260 -22.78 -33.34 -10.07
CA PRO A 260 -22.71 -32.31 -9.03
C PRO A 260 -21.33 -31.65 -9.10
N THR A 261 -21.15 -30.74 -10.05
CA THR A 261 -19.90 -30.02 -10.27
C THR A 261 -19.90 -28.76 -9.42
N SER A 262 -19.97 -28.92 -8.09
CA SER A 262 -19.38 -28.02 -7.09
C SER A 262 -19.82 -28.42 -5.68
N PRO A 263 -18.97 -28.23 -4.65
CA PRO A 263 -19.40 -28.25 -3.26
C PRO A 263 -20.65 -27.39 -3.07
N ILE A 264 -21.53 -27.79 -2.15
CA ILE A 264 -22.53 -26.90 -1.56
C ILE A 264 -21.76 -25.68 -1.00
N THR A 265 -21.49 -24.65 -1.80
CA THR A 265 -20.69 -23.48 -1.39
C THR A 265 -21.66 -22.35 -1.09
N ILE A 266 -21.72 -21.80 0.11
CA ILE A 266 -22.42 -20.53 0.34
C ILE A 266 -21.44 -19.38 0.35
N GLY A 267 -21.83 -18.29 -0.31
CA GLY A 267 -21.18 -17.00 -0.16
C GLY A 267 -20.72 -16.46 -1.49
N GLY A 268 -21.30 -15.34 -1.91
CA GLY A 268 -20.90 -14.62 -3.10
C GLY A 268 -19.48 -14.07 -2.95
N VAL A 269 -18.55 -14.67 -3.65
CA VAL A 269 -17.63 -14.07 -4.61
C VAL A 269 -17.41 -15.20 -5.61
N LYS A 270 -17.29 -14.94 -6.92
CA LYS A 270 -16.62 -15.92 -7.79
C LYS A 270 -15.22 -16.08 -7.22
N ALA A 271 -15.00 -17.04 -6.33
CA ALA A 271 -13.69 -17.63 -6.18
C ALA A 271 -13.39 -18.18 -7.57
N ASP A 272 -12.69 -17.35 -8.33
CA ASP A 272 -12.11 -17.75 -9.59
C ASP A 272 -11.37 -19.06 -9.32
N PRO A 273 -11.64 -20.16 -10.03
CA PRO A 273 -10.90 -21.40 -9.84
C PRO A 273 -9.40 -21.25 -10.18
N SER A 274 -8.96 -20.09 -10.66
CA SER A 274 -7.54 -19.69 -10.76
C SER A 274 -7.00 -18.92 -9.55
N VAL A 275 -7.83 -18.62 -8.54
CA VAL A 275 -7.42 -18.04 -7.26
C VAL A 275 -7.67 -19.08 -6.19
N ASP A 276 -6.68 -19.94 -5.99
CA ASP A 276 -6.58 -20.73 -4.77
C ASP A 276 -6.65 -19.76 -3.59
N GLU A 277 -7.77 -19.76 -2.86
CA GLU A 277 -7.90 -19.02 -1.60
C GLU A 277 -6.81 -19.47 -0.59
N TYR A 278 -6.30 -20.70 -0.79
CA TYR A 278 -5.12 -21.28 -0.14
C TYR A 278 -3.77 -20.63 -0.50
N GLU A 279 -3.66 -19.94 -1.64
CA GLU A 279 -2.43 -19.30 -2.12
C GLU A 279 -2.32 -17.84 -1.66
N SER A 280 -3.46 -17.17 -1.40
CA SER A 280 -3.49 -15.81 -0.84
C SER A 280 -2.96 -15.74 0.60
N ILE A 281 -3.16 -16.82 1.35
CA ILE A 281 -2.51 -17.06 2.64
C ILE A 281 -1.29 -17.91 2.30
N GLY A 282 -0.13 -17.30 2.00
CA GLY A 282 1.09 -18.05 1.61
C GLY A 282 1.44 -19.22 2.55
N THR A 283 2.36 -20.11 2.18
CA THR A 283 2.74 -21.23 3.07
C THR A 283 3.14 -20.70 4.45
N GLY A 284 2.64 -21.30 5.55
CA GLY A 284 2.93 -20.81 6.90
C GLY A 284 4.45 -20.69 7.16
N MET A 285 5.24 -21.55 6.52
CA MET A 285 6.70 -21.47 6.53
C MET A 285 7.24 -20.23 5.80
N GLY A 286 6.68 -19.88 4.64
CA GLY A 286 7.06 -18.67 3.90
C GLY A 286 6.73 -17.39 4.69
N ALA A 287 5.56 -17.32 5.31
CA ALA A 287 5.16 -16.21 6.16
C ALA A 287 6.06 -16.08 7.41
N ALA A 288 6.39 -17.21 8.03
CA ALA A 288 7.32 -17.26 9.16
C ALA A 288 8.72 -16.78 8.81
N LEU A 289 9.29 -17.29 7.71
CA LEU A 289 10.63 -16.90 7.26
C LEU A 289 10.68 -15.43 6.86
N SER A 290 9.65 -14.94 6.18
CA SER A 290 9.53 -13.54 5.81
C SER A 290 9.49 -12.64 7.06
N SER A 291 8.66 -12.97 8.05
CA SER A 291 8.56 -12.23 9.31
C SER A 291 9.87 -12.24 10.10
N PHE A 292 10.52 -13.39 10.19
CA PHE A 292 11.87 -13.53 10.77
C PHE A 292 12.86 -12.57 10.11
N CYS A 293 12.95 -12.59 8.77
CA CYS A 293 13.90 -11.78 8.02
C CYS A 293 13.62 -10.28 8.16
N PHE A 294 12.35 -9.86 8.09
CA PHE A 294 12.00 -8.46 8.26
C PHE A 294 12.31 -7.97 9.67
N PHE A 295 11.96 -8.73 10.71
CA PHE A 295 12.36 -8.40 12.08
C PHE A 295 13.88 -8.29 12.22
N ALA A 296 14.61 -9.31 11.79
CA ALA A 296 16.07 -9.36 11.89
C ALA A 296 16.73 -8.19 11.16
N SER A 297 16.21 -7.80 9.99
CA SER A 297 16.71 -6.66 9.22
C SER A 297 16.58 -5.33 9.95
N GLY A 298 15.52 -5.16 10.77
CA GLY A 298 15.37 -3.98 11.61
C GLY A 298 16.24 -4.06 12.86
N ALA A 299 16.23 -5.21 13.53
CA ALA A 299 16.92 -5.43 14.79
C ALA A 299 18.45 -5.40 14.67
N ILE A 300 19.03 -5.66 13.49
CA ILE A 300 20.49 -5.59 13.32
C ILE A 300 21.01 -4.14 13.36
N ILE A 301 20.22 -3.17 12.91
CA ILE A 301 20.63 -1.76 12.79
C ILE A 301 21.17 -1.17 14.10
N PRO A 302 20.47 -1.26 15.26
CA PRO A 302 21.00 -0.73 16.52
C PRO A 302 22.25 -1.47 17.03
N VAL A 303 22.53 -2.67 16.51
CA VAL A 303 23.68 -3.50 16.92
C VAL A 303 24.92 -3.20 16.07
N LEU A 304 24.77 -2.64 14.87
CA LEU A 304 25.86 -2.37 13.93
C LEU A 304 27.06 -1.60 14.55
N PRO A 305 26.86 -0.51 15.32
CA PRO A 305 28.00 0.20 15.91
C PRO A 305 28.85 -0.70 16.84
N TYR A 306 28.18 -1.55 17.62
CA TYR A 306 28.83 -2.47 18.55
C TYR A 306 29.55 -3.61 17.83
N LEU A 307 28.98 -4.12 16.72
CA LEU A 307 29.65 -5.09 15.84
C LEU A 307 30.92 -4.53 15.20
N LEU A 308 30.95 -3.23 14.91
CA LEU A 308 32.12 -2.52 14.38
C LEU A 308 33.13 -2.15 15.47
N GLY A 309 32.94 -2.62 16.71
CA GLY A 309 33.85 -2.38 17.84
C GLY A 309 33.69 -1.01 18.50
N MET A 310 32.62 -0.25 18.18
CA MET A 310 32.34 1.00 18.87
C MET A 310 31.82 0.75 20.28
N SER A 311 32.05 1.71 21.18
CA SER A 311 31.60 1.63 22.57
C SER A 311 31.17 3.00 23.11
N GLY A 312 30.55 2.98 24.28
CA GLY A 312 30.13 4.18 25.00
C GLY A 312 29.13 5.04 24.23
N LEU A 313 29.16 6.34 24.51
CA LEU A 313 28.20 7.31 23.96
C LEU A 313 28.24 7.40 22.43
N ALA A 314 29.39 7.19 21.81
CA ALA A 314 29.51 7.19 20.35
C ALA A 314 28.70 6.07 19.69
N ALA A 315 28.74 4.85 20.25
CA ALA A 315 27.96 3.72 19.76
C ALA A 315 26.44 3.97 19.94
N VAL A 316 26.06 4.51 21.09
CA VAL A 316 24.67 4.89 21.42
C VAL A 316 24.12 5.93 20.44
N VAL A 317 24.87 7.00 20.19
CA VAL A 317 24.45 8.07 19.26
C VAL A 317 24.33 7.53 17.85
N LEU A 318 25.31 6.76 17.37
CA LEU A 318 25.25 6.20 16.02
C LEU A 318 24.09 5.20 15.87
N ALA A 319 23.87 4.31 16.84
CA ALA A 319 22.75 3.37 16.84
C ALA A 319 21.41 4.12 16.78
N SER A 320 21.25 5.14 17.61
CA SER A 320 20.04 5.96 17.67
C SER A 320 19.81 6.69 16.34
N VAL A 321 20.83 7.32 15.76
CA VAL A 321 20.72 8.00 14.46
C VAL A 321 20.33 7.05 13.35
N LEU A 322 20.99 5.88 13.25
CA LEU A 322 20.68 4.89 12.21
C LEU A 322 19.24 4.38 12.33
N VAL A 323 18.79 4.06 13.55
CA VAL A 323 17.40 3.64 13.78
C VAL A 323 16.42 4.78 13.51
N GLY A 324 16.74 6.01 13.94
CA GLY A 324 15.91 7.18 13.69
C GLY A 324 15.69 7.45 12.20
N LEU A 325 16.77 7.37 11.40
CA LEU A 325 16.68 7.48 9.94
C LEU A 325 15.84 6.35 9.34
N ALA A 326 16.01 5.11 9.83
CA ALA A 326 15.21 3.97 9.38
C ALA A 326 13.71 4.15 9.71
N LEU A 327 13.36 4.58 10.92
CA LEU A 327 11.98 4.84 11.35
C LEU A 327 11.34 6.00 10.57
N LEU A 328 12.11 7.06 10.28
CA LEU A 328 11.65 8.15 9.43
C LEU A 328 11.36 7.66 8.01
N ALA A 329 12.25 6.84 7.45
CA ALA A 329 12.09 6.27 6.12
C ALA A 329 10.86 5.34 6.06
N THR A 330 10.76 4.36 6.95
CA THR A 330 9.62 3.43 6.96
C THR A 330 8.30 4.16 7.23
N GLY A 331 8.27 5.12 8.15
CA GLY A 331 7.09 5.93 8.44
C GLY A 331 6.67 6.81 7.26
N ALA A 332 7.63 7.38 6.52
CA ALA A 332 7.34 8.13 5.30
C ALA A 332 6.76 7.23 4.20
N ILE A 333 7.34 6.03 4.00
CA ILE A 333 6.85 5.03 3.04
C ILE A 333 5.41 4.61 3.39
N VAL A 334 5.13 4.33 4.66
CA VAL A 334 3.77 4.02 5.12
C VAL A 334 2.82 5.17 4.89
N GLY A 335 3.26 6.41 5.14
CA GLY A 335 2.44 7.60 4.86
C GLY A 335 2.09 7.73 3.40
N LEU A 336 3.06 7.55 2.50
CA LEU A 336 2.86 7.55 1.06
C LEU A 336 1.83 6.50 0.63
N LEU A 337 2.00 5.25 1.09
CA LEU A 337 1.05 4.17 0.76
C LEU A 337 -0.32 4.38 1.37
N SER A 338 -0.42 5.01 2.53
CA SER A 338 -1.71 5.24 3.17
C SER A 338 -2.44 6.46 2.60
N GLY A 339 -1.84 7.20 1.65
CA GLY A 339 -2.35 8.50 1.20
C GLY A 339 -2.29 9.60 2.27
N ALA A 340 -1.57 9.37 3.36
CA ALA A 340 -1.43 10.29 4.48
C ALA A 340 -0.19 11.18 4.34
N PRO A 341 -0.12 12.34 5.02
CA PRO A 341 1.09 13.17 5.02
C PRO A 341 2.34 12.37 5.47
N PRO A 342 3.35 12.17 4.60
CA PRO A 342 4.48 11.28 4.91
C PRO A 342 5.28 11.72 6.12
N LEU A 343 5.54 13.03 6.24
CA LEU A 343 6.29 13.60 7.36
C LEU A 343 5.59 13.36 8.70
N ALA A 344 4.26 13.53 8.76
CA ALA A 344 3.51 13.30 10.01
C ALA A 344 3.59 11.82 10.43
N ARG A 345 3.54 10.88 9.47
CA ARG A 345 3.67 9.44 9.75
C ARG A 345 5.09 9.06 10.16
N ALA A 346 6.10 9.64 9.53
CA ALA A 346 7.50 9.50 9.89
C ALA A 346 7.79 9.99 11.32
N LEU A 347 7.33 11.21 11.66
CA LEU A 347 7.52 11.77 13.00
C LEU A 347 6.79 10.98 14.08
N ARG A 348 5.57 10.49 13.80
CA ARG A 348 4.85 9.59 14.70
C ARG A 348 5.65 8.32 14.99
N GLN A 349 6.20 7.69 13.94
CA GLN A 349 6.97 6.46 14.06
C GLN A 349 8.25 6.68 14.87
N LEU A 350 8.96 7.78 14.60
CA LEU A 350 10.14 8.19 15.35
C LEU A 350 9.80 8.43 16.84
N GLY A 351 8.71 9.15 17.11
CA GLY A 351 8.26 9.45 18.47
C GLY A 351 7.90 8.20 19.27
N ILE A 352 7.20 7.24 18.68
CA ILE A 352 6.89 5.95 19.31
C ILE A 352 8.19 5.17 19.60
N GLY A 353 9.08 5.08 18.61
CA GLY A 353 10.33 4.33 18.73
C GLY A 353 11.26 4.89 19.81
N TYR A 354 11.49 6.21 19.80
CA TYR A 354 12.30 6.87 20.81
C TYR A 354 11.61 6.95 22.17
N GLY A 355 10.28 7.00 22.22
CA GLY A 355 9.52 6.88 23.46
C GLY A 355 9.78 5.54 24.15
N ALA A 356 9.68 4.43 23.42
CA ALA A 356 9.98 3.10 23.96
C ALA A 356 11.44 2.98 24.42
N ALA A 357 12.38 3.46 23.59
CA ALA A 357 13.81 3.46 23.93
C ALA A 357 14.14 4.33 25.16
N LEU A 358 13.47 5.48 25.33
CA LEU A 358 13.65 6.33 26.50
C LEU A 358 13.20 5.61 27.78
N VAL A 359 12.05 4.91 27.74
CA VAL A 359 11.54 4.17 28.89
C VAL A 359 12.54 3.09 29.33
N THR A 360 13.07 2.30 28.39
CA THR A 360 14.04 1.25 28.73
C THR A 360 15.40 1.81 29.14
N TYR A 361 15.83 2.93 28.54
CA TYR A 361 17.05 3.64 28.96
C TYR A 361 16.96 4.13 30.40
N LEU A 362 15.83 4.75 30.79
CA LEU A 362 15.58 5.18 32.18
C LEU A 362 15.55 3.99 33.14
N LEU A 363 14.97 2.87 32.73
CA LEU A 363 14.99 1.63 33.50
C LEU A 363 16.44 1.13 33.72
N GLY A 364 17.26 1.17 32.67
CA GLY A 364 18.67 0.80 32.75
C GLY A 364 19.47 1.69 33.68
N LEU A 365 19.25 3.02 33.62
CA LEU A 365 19.86 3.97 34.57
C LEU A 365 19.47 3.66 36.02
N LEU A 366 18.20 3.31 36.25
CA LEU A 366 17.70 2.97 37.59
C LEU A 366 18.40 1.73 38.13
N PHE A 367 18.54 0.66 37.34
CA PHE A 367 19.27 -0.54 37.74
C PHE A 367 20.75 -0.26 38.00
N GLY A 368 21.42 0.45 37.08
CA GLY A 368 22.82 0.84 37.23
C GLY A 368 23.08 1.70 38.47
N ALA A 369 22.15 2.58 38.84
CA ALA A 369 22.24 3.39 40.06
C ALA A 369 22.00 2.59 41.35
N SER A 370 21.17 1.54 41.28
CA SER A 370 20.84 0.69 42.43
C SER A 370 21.85 -0.43 42.73
N GLY A 371 22.79 -0.70 41.81
CA GLY A 371 23.79 -1.77 41.97
C GLY A 371 23.22 -3.19 41.94
N VAL A 372 22.00 -3.35 41.42
CA VAL A 372 21.30 -4.63 41.18
C VAL A 372 21.46 -5.04 39.73
#